data_AF-A0A8I2D5F3-F1
#
_entry.id   AF-A0A8I2D5F3-F1
#
_cell.length_a   1.000
_cell.length_b   1.000
_cell.length_c   1.000
_cell.angle_alpha   90.00
_cell.angle_beta   90.00
_cell.angle_gamma   90.00
#
_symmetry.space_group_name_H-M   'P 1'
#
loop_
_entity.id
_entity.type
_entity.pdbx_description
1 polymer ?
#
loop_
_entity_poly.entity_id
_entity_poly.type
_entity_poly.pdbx_seq_one_letter_code
_entity_poly.pdbx_strand_id
1 'polypeptide(L)'
;MRRFIARNKITLFTLCISGMLLCTYNSAHAQDDEEYYKNLLDTVVEVINPVYKPVLSFGAGIMSFWGDVQNPVTNPVNGKYGFKFNVSTLFGKNYFKGNIFAIYGQFQGQNFDITRQMQLQPLPLDDIGNPIYPNSSFQTEFWQVGITAEYGFGHLFGLVKRFKPFIAVGVSTMFFTPKGNVRYGPTGDFYYAWSDGSLRDFPENGPNAYLAQIIKLDNSYETDLSSADLYRIGSYSQNTFTIPLDLGFDFYLSDRVNFRVGATVNYAFSDLLDNYSSKTASTMGYPNKNSYNDIFAFTYFSMNLDLFSDPKTMLVERVFAELSGTFDYGVFFADQDGDNVLDRFDACPDTPPGVAVDSLGCPPDYDNDGVFDYMDDESSTPEGAIVNERGVQLSADVLSDMFSKNSMAVPRSEVKVIPLANVWTRNATFTPGAIPDKFRIVDADADGYISFQELLKAINDFFDEKNTFTPDEIYELNEYFFSQ
;
A
#
# COMPACT_ATOMS: atom_id res chain seq x y z
N MET A 1 60.25 0.31 -17.57
CA MET A 1 60.54 1.28 -16.49
C MET A 1 59.82 2.60 -16.79
N ARG A 2 58.50 2.68 -16.58
CA ARG A 2 57.74 3.94 -16.73
C ARG A 2 56.55 3.96 -15.76
N ARG A 3 56.85 4.23 -14.48
CA ARG A 3 55.99 5.06 -13.64
C ARG A 3 56.11 6.47 -14.18
N PHE A 4 55.27 6.87 -15.12
CA PHE A 4 55.00 8.26 -15.53
C PHE A 4 53.90 8.17 -16.59
N ILE A 5 52.88 9.02 -16.50
CA ILE A 5 51.63 9.05 -17.29
C ILE A 5 50.46 8.27 -16.64
N ALA A 6 50.08 8.69 -15.42
CA ALA A 6 48.74 8.44 -14.86
C ALA A 6 48.30 9.67 -14.03
N ARG A 7 48.53 10.86 -14.58
CA ARG A 7 48.23 12.15 -13.92
C ARG A 7 47.87 13.17 -15.01
N ASN A 8 46.66 13.06 -15.57
CA ASN A 8 45.95 14.12 -16.33
C ASN A 8 44.61 13.66 -16.95
N LYS A 9 43.81 12.85 -16.25
CA LYS A 9 42.40 12.58 -16.66
C LYS A 9 41.36 12.76 -15.56
N ILE A 10 41.75 13.21 -14.36
CA ILE A 10 40.84 13.39 -13.23
C ILE A 10 40.47 14.87 -13.02
N THR A 11 41.18 15.83 -13.62
CA THR A 11 40.96 17.26 -13.35
C THR A 11 39.99 17.96 -14.30
N LEU A 12 39.49 17.31 -15.35
CA LEU A 12 38.49 17.91 -16.26
C LEU A 12 37.07 17.35 -16.08
N PHE A 13 36.90 16.25 -15.33
CA PHE A 13 35.58 15.66 -15.10
C PHE A 13 34.93 16.14 -13.78
N THR A 14 35.71 16.72 -12.88
CA THR A 14 35.20 17.27 -11.60
C THR A 14 34.65 18.69 -11.72
N LEU A 15 34.94 19.43 -12.80
CA LEU A 15 34.42 20.79 -12.98
C LEU A 15 32.98 20.83 -13.55
N CYS A 16 32.54 19.79 -14.26
CA CYS A 16 31.15 19.70 -14.73
C CYS A 16 30.18 19.16 -13.66
N ILE A 17 30.65 18.40 -12.67
CA ILE A 17 29.79 17.85 -11.61
C ILE A 17 29.55 18.88 -10.49
N SER A 18 30.48 19.82 -10.27
CA SER A 18 30.28 20.91 -9.31
C SER A 18 29.35 22.03 -9.82
N GLY A 19 29.15 22.14 -11.14
CA GLY A 19 28.22 23.12 -11.73
C GLY A 19 26.78 22.63 -11.85
N MET A 20 26.54 21.32 -11.76
CA MET A 20 25.20 20.72 -11.87
C MET A 20 24.57 20.38 -10.51
N LEU A 21 25.35 20.36 -9.42
CA LEU A 21 24.83 20.15 -8.06
C LEU A 21 24.35 21.44 -7.35
N LEU A 22 24.60 22.62 -7.92
CA LEU A 22 24.22 23.91 -7.32
C LEU A 22 22.92 24.50 -7.89
N CYS A 23 22.32 23.90 -8.92
CA CYS A 23 21.05 24.35 -9.50
C CYS A 23 19.84 23.46 -9.20
N THR A 24 19.95 22.45 -8.33
CA THR A 24 18.82 21.56 -7.98
C THR A 24 18.33 21.70 -6.54
N TYR A 25 18.93 22.55 -5.70
CA TYR A 25 18.50 22.71 -4.31
C TYR A 25 17.30 23.65 -4.13
N ASN A 26 17.08 24.62 -5.02
CA ASN A 26 15.96 25.56 -4.88
C ASN A 26 14.64 25.06 -5.48
N SER A 27 14.66 23.98 -6.28
CA SER A 27 13.45 23.39 -6.86
C SER A 27 12.89 22.23 -6.03
N ALA A 28 13.65 21.70 -5.07
CA ALA A 28 13.18 20.64 -4.17
C ALA A 28 12.27 21.21 -3.06
N HIS A 29 12.58 22.39 -2.52
CA HIS A 29 11.74 23.02 -1.49
C HIS A 29 10.34 23.40 -2.00
N ALA A 30 10.22 23.91 -3.23
CA ALA A 30 8.91 24.25 -3.78
C ALA A 30 8.03 23.02 -4.06
N GLN A 31 8.62 21.87 -4.41
CA GLN A 31 7.88 20.60 -4.56
C GLN A 31 7.49 19.98 -3.22
N ASP A 32 8.38 20.04 -2.22
CA ASP A 32 8.09 19.56 -0.86
C ASP A 32 6.99 20.41 -0.19
N ASP A 33 7.00 21.73 -0.41
CA ASP A 33 5.97 22.64 0.09
C ASP A 33 4.62 22.37 -0.58
N GLU A 34 4.59 22.20 -1.91
CA GLU A 34 3.35 21.89 -2.66
C GLU A 34 2.77 20.53 -2.26
N GLU A 35 3.62 19.51 -2.04
CA GLU A 35 3.20 18.19 -1.54
C GLU A 35 2.73 18.25 -0.08
N TYR A 36 3.35 19.10 0.75
CA TYR A 36 2.93 19.37 2.12
C TYR A 36 1.53 20.03 2.16
N TYR A 37 1.30 21.09 1.37
CA TYR A 37 -0.01 21.75 1.28
C TYR A 37 -1.07 20.82 0.66
N LYS A 38 -0.69 19.97 -0.29
CA LYS A 38 -1.59 18.96 -0.86
C LYS A 38 -2.02 17.90 0.15
N ASN A 39 -1.09 17.40 0.98
CA ASN A 39 -1.40 16.46 2.07
C ASN A 39 -2.28 17.08 3.18
N LEU A 40 -2.26 18.41 3.34
CA LEU A 40 -3.17 19.14 4.23
C LEU A 40 -4.60 19.26 3.66
N LEU A 41 -4.74 19.25 2.34
CA LEU A 41 -6.02 19.34 1.64
C LEU A 41 -6.68 17.98 1.41
N ASP A 42 -5.89 16.92 1.31
CA ASP A 42 -6.39 15.56 1.07
C ASP A 42 -6.70 14.84 2.39
N THR A 43 -7.93 14.37 2.55
CA THR A 43 -8.29 13.47 3.66
C THR A 43 -8.64 12.08 3.15
N VAL A 44 -8.08 11.08 3.83
CA VAL A 44 -8.39 9.67 3.60
C VAL A 44 -9.69 9.35 4.32
N VAL A 45 -10.81 9.39 3.60
CA VAL A 45 -12.14 9.07 4.14
C VAL A 45 -12.47 7.62 3.84
N GLU A 46 -12.95 6.87 4.83
CA GLU A 46 -13.47 5.52 4.62
C GLU A 46 -14.79 5.56 3.84
N VAL A 47 -14.89 4.75 2.79
CA VAL A 47 -16.11 4.66 1.98
C VAL A 47 -17.20 3.95 2.78
N ILE A 48 -18.31 4.64 3.03
CA ILE A 48 -19.47 4.08 3.74
C ILE A 48 -20.20 3.13 2.77
N ASN A 49 -20.10 1.82 3.01
CA ASN A 49 -20.63 0.71 2.18
C ASN A 49 -19.89 0.48 0.83
N PRO A 50 -18.64 -0.01 0.86
CA PRO A 50 -17.94 -0.38 -0.38
C PRO A 50 -18.65 -1.56 -1.07
N VAL A 51 -18.83 -1.47 -2.39
CA VAL A 51 -19.33 -2.61 -3.18
C VAL A 51 -18.18 -3.58 -3.43
N TYR A 52 -18.18 -4.69 -2.70
CA TYR A 52 -17.22 -5.77 -2.93
C TYR A 52 -17.63 -6.57 -4.18
N LYS A 53 -16.81 -6.46 -5.22
CA LYS A 53 -16.99 -7.20 -6.47
C LYS A 53 -16.10 -8.45 -6.47
N PRO A 54 -16.38 -9.44 -7.33
CA PRO A 54 -15.62 -10.68 -7.33
C PRO A 54 -14.12 -10.43 -7.59
N VAL A 55 -13.29 -10.97 -6.72
CA VAL A 55 -11.83 -10.98 -6.85
C VAL A 55 -11.43 -12.22 -7.64
N LEU A 56 -10.70 -12.01 -8.73
CA LEU A 56 -10.20 -13.08 -9.58
C LEU A 56 -8.84 -13.53 -9.07
N SER A 57 -8.64 -14.83 -8.99
CA SER A 57 -7.42 -15.43 -8.47
C SER A 57 -6.92 -16.48 -9.44
N PHE A 58 -5.64 -16.40 -9.78
CA PHE A 58 -4.96 -17.42 -10.59
C PHE A 58 -3.76 -17.93 -9.83
N GLY A 59 -3.66 -19.25 -9.71
CA GLY A 59 -2.57 -19.91 -8.99
C GLY A 59 -1.99 -21.08 -9.75
N ALA A 60 -0.73 -21.34 -9.47
CA ALA A 60 0.01 -22.50 -9.96
C ALA A 60 0.74 -23.13 -8.79
N GLY A 61 0.92 -24.45 -8.85
CA GLY A 61 1.46 -25.19 -7.73
C GLY A 61 1.85 -26.61 -8.07
N ILE A 62 2.16 -27.36 -7.02
CA ILE A 62 2.61 -28.75 -7.07
C ILE A 62 1.59 -29.62 -6.35
N MET A 63 1.33 -30.78 -6.94
CA MET A 63 0.37 -31.77 -6.49
C MET A 63 1.08 -32.96 -5.87
N SER A 64 0.66 -33.33 -4.66
CA SER A 64 1.13 -34.52 -3.95
C SER A 64 -0.02 -35.49 -3.70
N PHE A 65 0.23 -36.78 -3.87
CA PHE A 65 -0.77 -37.83 -3.67
C PHE A 65 -0.41 -38.70 -2.47
N TRP A 66 -1.43 -39.04 -1.67
CA TRP A 66 -1.37 -39.91 -0.51
C TRP A 66 -2.54 -40.88 -0.55
N GLY A 67 -2.40 -41.92 -1.36
CA GLY A 67 -3.29 -43.07 -1.40
C GLY A 67 -2.57 -44.36 -1.03
N ASP A 68 -3.09 -45.47 -1.53
CA ASP A 68 -2.47 -46.77 -1.37
C ASP A 68 -1.14 -46.83 -2.11
N VAL A 69 -1.14 -46.43 -3.38
CA VAL A 69 0.08 -46.31 -4.18
C VAL A 69 0.63 -44.89 -4.09
N GLN A 70 1.76 -44.75 -3.40
CA GLN A 70 2.46 -43.47 -3.27
C GLN A 70 3.96 -43.64 -3.49
N ASN A 71 4.60 -42.56 -3.91
CA ASN A 71 6.06 -42.52 -4.01
C ASN A 71 6.70 -42.71 -2.61
N PRO A 72 7.85 -43.41 -2.51
CA PRO A 72 8.51 -43.63 -1.23
C PRO A 72 9.01 -42.34 -0.56
N VAL A 73 9.23 -41.27 -1.34
CA VAL A 73 9.57 -39.94 -0.85
C VAL A 73 8.45 -38.96 -1.23
N THR A 74 7.59 -38.66 -0.25
CA THR A 74 6.54 -37.63 -0.38
C THR A 74 7.07 -36.31 0.18
N ASN A 75 7.30 -35.32 -0.69
CA ASN A 75 7.63 -33.95 -0.30
C ASN A 75 6.63 -33.01 -1.01
N PRO A 76 6.11 -31.96 -0.35
CA PRO A 76 5.25 -30.95 -0.99
C PRO A 76 5.84 -30.27 -2.23
N VAL A 77 7.14 -30.41 -2.50
CA VAL A 77 7.82 -29.90 -3.72
C VAL A 77 8.07 -30.98 -4.77
N ASN A 78 7.83 -32.26 -4.44
CA ASN A 78 8.02 -33.39 -5.35
C ASN A 78 6.66 -33.88 -5.84
N GLY A 79 6.30 -33.49 -7.06
CA GLY A 79 4.98 -33.77 -7.61
C GLY A 79 4.80 -33.23 -9.03
N LYS A 80 3.57 -33.35 -9.53
CA LYS A 80 3.18 -32.79 -10.83
C LYS A 80 2.58 -31.40 -10.66
N TYR A 81 2.59 -30.62 -11.73
CA TYR A 81 2.08 -29.26 -11.72
C TYR A 81 0.55 -29.24 -11.76
N GLY A 82 -0.03 -28.22 -11.14
CA GLY A 82 -1.47 -27.94 -11.20
C GLY A 82 -1.73 -26.44 -11.25
N PHE A 83 -2.91 -26.08 -11.72
CA PHE A 83 -3.41 -24.72 -11.85
C PHE A 83 -4.73 -24.58 -11.10
N LYS A 84 -4.92 -23.44 -10.43
CA LYS A 84 -6.13 -23.09 -9.70
C LYS A 84 -6.64 -21.76 -10.17
N PHE A 85 -7.87 -21.74 -10.65
CA PHE A 85 -8.63 -20.53 -10.87
C PHE A 85 -9.65 -20.39 -9.75
N ASN A 86 -9.77 -19.21 -9.16
CA ASN A 86 -10.72 -18.96 -8.08
C ASN A 86 -11.37 -17.59 -8.23
N VAL A 87 -12.67 -17.54 -8.01
CA VAL A 87 -13.48 -16.33 -7.95
C VAL A 87 -14.01 -16.21 -6.54
N SER A 88 -13.61 -15.15 -5.84
CA SER A 88 -13.97 -14.97 -4.43
C SER A 88 -14.80 -13.71 -4.23
N THR A 89 -15.76 -13.77 -3.33
CA THR A 89 -16.56 -12.62 -2.89
C THR A 89 -16.68 -12.60 -1.37
N LEU A 90 -16.74 -11.41 -0.78
CA LEU A 90 -16.96 -11.24 0.65
C LEU A 90 -18.45 -11.40 0.96
N PHE A 91 -18.79 -12.06 2.07
CA PHE A 91 -20.17 -12.12 2.55
C PHE A 91 -20.24 -12.00 4.07
N GLY A 92 -21.28 -11.34 4.57
CA GLY A 92 -21.47 -11.13 6.01
C GLY A 92 -20.45 -10.15 6.61
N LYS A 93 -19.92 -10.45 7.81
CA LYS A 93 -18.83 -9.66 8.41
C LYS A 93 -17.57 -9.84 7.55
N ASN A 94 -16.71 -8.82 7.50
CA ASN A 94 -15.47 -8.71 6.69
C ASN A 94 -14.39 -9.81 6.90
N TYR A 95 -14.72 -10.92 7.56
CA TYR A 95 -13.87 -12.06 7.84
C TYR A 95 -14.23 -13.31 7.02
N PHE A 96 -15.42 -13.36 6.41
CA PHE A 96 -15.86 -14.51 5.62
C PHE A 96 -15.83 -14.22 4.12
N LYS A 97 -15.31 -15.17 3.34
CA LYS A 97 -15.34 -15.14 1.87
C LYS A 97 -15.95 -16.41 1.31
N GLY A 98 -16.72 -16.27 0.25
CA GLY A 98 -17.23 -17.37 -0.56
C GLY A 98 -16.37 -17.48 -1.80
N ASN A 99 -15.85 -18.68 -2.04
CA ASN A 99 -14.95 -18.97 -3.15
C ASN A 99 -15.60 -19.99 -4.07
N ILE A 100 -15.58 -19.71 -5.37
CA ILE A 100 -15.88 -20.70 -6.43
C ILE A 100 -14.55 -20.97 -7.13
N PHE A 101 -14.09 -22.21 -7.08
CA PHE A 101 -12.79 -22.58 -7.61
C PHE A 101 -12.88 -23.69 -8.65
N ALA A 102 -11.92 -23.66 -9.57
CA ALA A 102 -11.63 -24.72 -10.51
C ALA A 102 -10.14 -25.07 -10.43
N ILE A 103 -9.83 -26.35 -10.25
CA ILE A 103 -8.45 -26.86 -10.24
C ILE A 103 -8.29 -27.83 -11.40
N TYR A 104 -7.22 -27.65 -12.16
CA TYR A 104 -6.78 -28.59 -13.17
C TYR A 104 -5.38 -29.04 -12.82
N GLY A 105 -5.13 -30.34 -12.85
CA GLY A 105 -3.80 -30.83 -12.56
C GLY A 105 -3.66 -32.32 -12.75
N GLN A 106 -2.47 -32.78 -12.42
CA GLN A 106 -2.11 -34.18 -12.47
C GLN A 106 -1.45 -34.55 -11.16
N PHE A 107 -1.56 -35.80 -10.76
CA PHE A 107 -0.69 -36.40 -9.75
C PHE A 107 -0.22 -37.76 -10.22
N GLN A 108 0.89 -38.22 -9.68
CA GLN A 108 1.48 -39.51 -10.03
C GLN A 108 1.97 -40.22 -8.77
N GLY A 109 2.00 -41.53 -8.83
CA GLY A 109 2.56 -42.37 -7.78
C GLY A 109 3.13 -43.64 -8.35
N GLN A 110 4.15 -44.17 -7.67
CA GLN A 110 4.75 -45.44 -7.97
C GLN A 110 5.27 -46.08 -6.69
N ASN A 111 4.99 -47.37 -6.52
CA ASN A 111 5.54 -48.17 -5.43
C ASN A 111 6.09 -49.50 -5.95
N PHE A 112 7.42 -49.61 -5.97
CA PHE A 112 8.11 -50.79 -6.49
C PHE A 112 7.79 -52.08 -5.72
N ASP A 113 7.60 -51.99 -4.39
CA ASP A 113 7.29 -53.17 -3.58
C ASP A 113 5.91 -53.74 -3.91
N ILE A 114 4.92 -52.86 -4.09
CA ILE A 114 3.57 -53.24 -4.52
C ILE A 114 3.62 -53.88 -5.91
N THR A 115 4.34 -53.28 -6.87
CA THR A 115 4.51 -53.85 -8.22
C THR A 115 5.11 -55.26 -8.16
N ARG A 116 6.18 -55.46 -7.38
CA ARG A 116 6.80 -56.78 -7.21
C ARG A 116 5.83 -57.79 -6.61
N GLN A 117 5.08 -57.40 -5.58
CA GLN A 117 4.11 -58.28 -4.93
C GLN A 117 2.96 -58.67 -5.86
N MET A 118 2.48 -57.75 -6.71
CA MET A 118 1.46 -58.05 -7.72
C MET A 118 1.96 -59.07 -8.76
N GLN A 119 3.24 -58.97 -9.16
CA GLN A 119 3.85 -59.86 -10.15
C GLN A 119 4.21 -61.25 -9.60
N LEU A 120 4.29 -61.41 -8.28
CA LEU A 120 4.51 -62.72 -7.62
C LEU A 120 3.22 -63.53 -7.47
N GLN A 121 2.05 -62.88 -7.52
CA GLN A 121 0.77 -63.57 -7.54
C GLN A 121 0.46 -64.11 -8.94
N PRO A 122 -0.50 -65.04 -9.10
CA PRO A 122 -0.99 -65.42 -10.42
C PRO A 122 -1.40 -64.19 -11.21
N LEU A 123 -0.80 -64.01 -12.39
CA LEU A 123 -1.02 -62.83 -13.21
C LEU A 123 -2.47 -62.76 -13.69
N PRO A 124 -3.11 -61.58 -13.67
CA PRO A 124 -4.40 -61.40 -14.31
C PRO A 124 -4.31 -61.81 -15.77
N LEU A 125 -5.34 -62.51 -16.27
CA LEU A 125 -5.45 -62.86 -17.68
C LEU A 125 -6.42 -61.91 -18.36
N ASP A 126 -6.02 -61.47 -19.54
CA ASP A 126 -6.85 -60.67 -20.43
C ASP A 126 -8.00 -61.49 -21.06
N ASP A 127 -8.86 -60.83 -21.85
CA ASP A 127 -10.02 -61.46 -22.49
C ASP A 127 -9.66 -62.59 -23.47
N ILE A 128 -8.40 -62.65 -23.92
CA ILE A 128 -7.86 -63.62 -24.88
C ILE A 128 -6.95 -64.65 -24.16
N GLY A 129 -6.78 -64.53 -22.84
CA GLY A 129 -5.98 -65.43 -22.00
C GLY A 129 -4.50 -65.09 -21.90
N ASN A 130 -4.03 -63.92 -22.36
CA ASN A 130 -2.64 -63.52 -22.16
C ASN A 130 -2.42 -62.94 -20.75
N PRO A 131 -1.26 -63.21 -20.13
CA PRO A 131 -0.93 -62.63 -18.83
C PRO A 131 -0.70 -61.13 -18.93
N ILE A 132 -1.35 -60.38 -18.04
CA ILE A 132 -1.16 -58.96 -17.80
C ILE A 132 -0.11 -58.82 -16.70
N TYR A 133 0.90 -57.99 -16.93
CA TYR A 133 1.92 -57.66 -15.94
C TYR A 133 1.55 -56.32 -15.28
N PRO A 134 0.82 -56.34 -14.15
CA PRO A 134 0.40 -55.12 -13.47
C PRO A 134 1.63 -54.35 -12.94
N ASN A 135 1.47 -53.04 -12.89
CA ASN A 135 2.39 -52.10 -12.28
C ASN A 135 1.59 -51.09 -11.47
N SER A 136 2.12 -50.72 -10.31
CA SER A 136 1.59 -49.65 -9.48
C SER A 136 1.83 -48.24 -10.07
N SER A 137 2.73 -48.03 -11.03
CA SER A 137 2.99 -46.70 -11.60
C SER A 137 1.76 -46.17 -12.32
N PHE A 138 1.21 -45.08 -11.80
CA PHE A 138 0.04 -44.41 -12.34
C PHE A 138 0.26 -42.89 -12.42
N GLN A 139 -0.48 -42.26 -13.32
CA GLN A 139 -0.64 -40.83 -13.41
C GLN A 139 -2.13 -40.54 -13.64
N THR A 140 -2.69 -39.73 -12.76
CA THR A 140 -4.10 -39.36 -12.82
C THR A 140 -4.20 -37.89 -13.15
N GLU A 141 -4.86 -37.60 -14.27
CA GLU A 141 -5.24 -36.26 -14.65
C GLU A 141 -6.63 -35.97 -14.12
N PHE A 142 -6.87 -34.76 -13.62
CA PHE A 142 -8.18 -34.41 -13.10
C PHE A 142 -8.53 -32.94 -13.30
N TRP A 143 -9.84 -32.71 -13.30
CA TRP A 143 -10.48 -31.40 -13.21
C TRP A 143 -11.41 -31.40 -12.01
N GLN A 144 -11.30 -30.38 -11.15
CA GLN A 144 -12.09 -30.25 -9.93
C GLN A 144 -12.80 -28.90 -9.92
N VAL A 145 -14.09 -28.88 -9.59
CA VAL A 145 -14.87 -27.66 -9.43
C VAL A 145 -15.61 -27.71 -8.11
N GLY A 146 -15.57 -26.61 -7.37
CA GLY A 146 -16.38 -26.55 -6.17
C GLY A 146 -16.45 -25.17 -5.54
N ILE A 147 -16.99 -25.19 -4.34
CA ILE A 147 -17.21 -24.01 -3.53
C ILE A 147 -16.54 -24.21 -2.18
N THR A 148 -15.91 -23.16 -1.67
CA THR A 148 -15.35 -23.14 -0.29
C THR A 148 -15.81 -21.89 0.45
N ALA A 149 -16.04 -22.06 1.75
CA ALA A 149 -16.23 -20.96 2.68
C ALA A 149 -14.89 -20.72 3.39
N GLU A 150 -14.36 -19.52 3.26
CA GLU A 150 -13.08 -19.09 3.85
C GLU A 150 -13.33 -18.18 5.04
N TYR A 151 -12.56 -18.40 6.11
CA TYR A 151 -12.48 -17.55 7.29
C TYR A 151 -11.07 -16.97 7.42
N GLY A 152 -11.00 -15.63 7.45
CA GLY A 152 -9.76 -14.88 7.58
C GLY A 152 -9.46 -14.46 9.02
N PHE A 153 -8.28 -14.83 9.51
CA PHE A 153 -7.80 -14.51 10.86
C PHE A 153 -7.09 -13.15 10.95
N GLY A 154 -7.19 -12.29 9.93
CA GLY A 154 -6.47 -11.02 9.87
C GLY A 154 -6.72 -10.07 11.06
N HIS A 155 -7.82 -10.23 11.79
CA HIS A 155 -8.13 -9.44 12.99
C HIS A 155 -7.28 -9.83 14.22
N LEU A 156 -6.76 -11.06 14.28
CA LEU A 156 -5.93 -11.52 15.42
C LEU A 156 -4.52 -10.93 15.39
N PHE A 157 -4.05 -10.48 14.23
CA PHE A 157 -2.67 -10.06 13.99
C PHE A 157 -2.54 -8.56 13.76
N GLY A 158 -3.28 -7.74 14.54
CA GLY A 158 -3.53 -6.30 14.37
C GLY A 158 -2.33 -5.34 14.14
N LEU A 159 -1.10 -5.84 14.08
CA LEU A 159 0.13 -5.09 13.84
C LEU A 159 0.65 -5.18 12.39
N VAL A 160 0.21 -6.14 11.57
CA VAL A 160 0.67 -6.28 10.18
C VAL A 160 -0.53 -6.31 9.23
N LYS A 161 -1.01 -5.14 8.78
CA LYS A 161 -2.12 -5.01 7.81
C LYS A 161 -1.93 -5.86 6.53
N ARG A 162 -0.69 -6.24 6.22
CA ARG A 162 -0.29 -6.95 5.00
C ARG A 162 -0.31 -8.48 5.10
N PHE A 163 -0.37 -9.08 6.28
CA PHE A 163 -0.35 -10.55 6.44
C PHE A 163 -1.67 -11.06 7.03
N LYS A 164 -2.36 -11.94 6.31
CA LYS A 164 -3.63 -12.52 6.77
C LYS A 164 -3.65 -14.04 6.60
N PRO A 165 -3.57 -14.81 7.69
CA PRO A 165 -3.82 -16.24 7.62
C PRO A 165 -5.31 -16.50 7.33
N PHE A 166 -5.58 -17.58 6.61
CA PHE A 166 -6.93 -18.04 6.33
C PHE A 166 -7.03 -19.57 6.43
N ILE A 167 -8.25 -20.02 6.68
CA ILE A 167 -8.68 -21.41 6.50
C ILE A 167 -9.95 -21.42 5.67
N ALA A 168 -10.09 -22.37 4.77
CA ALA A 168 -11.32 -22.57 4.02
C ALA A 168 -11.69 -24.05 3.98
N VAL A 169 -12.99 -24.33 4.00
CA VAL A 169 -13.52 -25.68 3.86
C VAL A 169 -14.67 -25.66 2.88
N GLY A 170 -14.85 -26.74 2.14
CA GLY A 170 -15.88 -26.77 1.12
C GLY A 170 -16.24 -28.15 0.62
N VAL A 171 -16.92 -28.13 -0.51
CA VAL A 171 -17.33 -29.32 -1.25
C VAL A 171 -17.02 -29.09 -2.72
N SER A 172 -16.56 -30.14 -3.39
CA SER A 172 -16.26 -30.10 -4.80
C SER A 172 -16.57 -31.42 -5.47
N THR A 173 -16.82 -31.34 -6.76
CA THR A 173 -16.86 -32.48 -7.67
C THR A 173 -15.53 -32.55 -8.42
N MET A 174 -15.03 -33.75 -8.62
CA MET A 174 -13.77 -34.05 -9.28
C MET A 174 -14.02 -35.08 -10.39
N PHE A 175 -13.51 -34.77 -11.56
CA PHE A 175 -13.48 -35.63 -12.73
C PHE A 175 -12.04 -36.06 -12.94
N PHE A 176 -11.76 -37.35 -12.97
CA PHE A 176 -10.39 -37.88 -12.98
C PHE A 176 -10.23 -39.02 -13.98
N THR A 177 -9.07 -39.10 -14.61
CA THR A 177 -8.72 -40.14 -15.57
C THR A 177 -7.39 -40.76 -15.15
N PRO A 178 -7.42 -41.94 -14.48
CA PRO A 178 -6.23 -42.63 -14.06
C PRO A 178 -5.61 -43.38 -15.24
N LYS A 179 -4.34 -43.12 -15.51
CA LYS A 179 -3.56 -43.79 -16.56
C LYS A 179 -2.40 -44.56 -15.96
N GLY A 180 -2.16 -45.76 -16.46
CA GLY A 180 -1.07 -46.64 -16.03
C GLY A 180 0.09 -46.56 -17.00
N ASN A 181 1.31 -46.69 -16.48
CA ASN A 181 2.48 -46.95 -17.33
C ASN A 181 2.60 -48.46 -17.59
N VAL A 182 1.64 -49.02 -18.30
CA VAL A 182 1.60 -50.41 -18.76
C VAL A 182 1.07 -50.37 -20.19
N ARG A 183 1.65 -51.13 -21.12
CA ARG A 183 1.13 -51.25 -22.49
C ARG A 183 0.53 -52.64 -22.71
N TYR A 184 -0.70 -52.67 -23.22
CA TYR A 184 -1.42 -53.91 -23.51
C TYR A 184 -1.17 -54.37 -24.96
N GLY A 185 -0.66 -55.59 -25.15
CA GLY A 185 -0.49 -56.19 -26.47
C GLY A 185 0.25 -57.54 -26.46
N PRO A 186 0.12 -58.35 -27.53
CA PRO A 186 0.72 -59.69 -27.64
C PRO A 186 2.26 -59.70 -27.64
N THR A 187 2.89 -58.54 -27.81
CA THR A 187 4.35 -58.33 -27.80
C THR A 187 4.72 -57.20 -26.83
N GLY A 188 4.02 -57.08 -25.70
CA GLY A 188 4.24 -56.01 -24.74
C GLY A 188 5.68 -55.96 -24.21
N ASP A 189 6.22 -54.75 -24.05
CA ASP A 189 7.49 -54.50 -23.36
C ASP A 189 7.29 -54.71 -21.85
N PHE A 190 7.22 -55.98 -21.44
CA PHE A 190 7.02 -56.34 -20.04
C PHE A 190 8.29 -56.08 -19.23
N TYR A 191 8.12 -55.57 -18.03
CA TYR A 191 9.20 -55.42 -17.06
C TYR A 191 8.86 -56.14 -15.75
N TYR A 192 9.90 -56.70 -15.15
CA TYR A 192 9.85 -57.46 -13.91
C TYR A 192 10.51 -56.64 -12.81
N ALA A 193 9.81 -56.44 -11.70
CA ALA A 193 10.37 -55.82 -10.52
C ALA A 193 11.16 -56.85 -9.71
N TRP A 194 12.47 -56.64 -9.58
CA TRP A 194 13.38 -57.50 -8.84
C TRP A 194 13.45 -57.11 -7.35
N SER A 195 13.94 -58.03 -6.52
CA SER A 195 14.12 -57.80 -5.08
C SER A 195 15.10 -56.67 -4.73
N ASP A 196 15.98 -56.29 -5.67
CA ASP A 196 16.92 -55.17 -5.56
C ASP A 196 16.29 -53.79 -5.85
N GLY A 197 15.01 -53.74 -6.22
CA GLY A 197 14.30 -52.51 -6.58
C GLY A 197 14.53 -52.06 -8.03
N SER A 198 15.21 -52.84 -8.85
CA SER A 198 15.38 -52.57 -10.29
C SER A 198 14.21 -53.16 -11.11
N LEU A 199 13.90 -52.52 -12.24
CA LEU A 199 13.02 -53.08 -13.27
C LEU A 199 13.87 -53.70 -14.36
N ARG A 200 13.53 -54.91 -14.82
CA ARG A 200 14.30 -55.63 -15.85
C ARG A 200 13.42 -56.34 -16.87
N ASP A 201 13.98 -56.71 -18.02
CA ASP A 201 13.31 -57.44 -19.12
C ASP A 201 13.06 -58.93 -18.82
N PHE A 202 13.81 -59.54 -17.89
CA PHE A 202 13.63 -60.94 -17.49
C PHE A 202 13.22 -61.10 -16.03
N PRO A 203 12.46 -62.17 -15.70
CA PRO A 203 12.09 -62.48 -14.32
C PRO A 203 13.31 -62.89 -13.49
N GLU A 204 13.34 -62.46 -12.23
CA GLU A 204 14.45 -62.70 -11.27
C GLU A 204 14.74 -64.19 -11.07
N ASN A 205 13.68 -65.02 -11.01
CA ASN A 205 13.79 -66.47 -10.82
C ASN A 205 13.72 -67.25 -12.14
N GLY A 206 13.87 -66.58 -13.28
CA GLY A 206 13.81 -67.21 -14.60
C GLY A 206 15.12 -67.86 -15.04
N PRO A 207 15.07 -68.82 -15.99
CA PRO A 207 16.27 -69.47 -16.54
C PRO A 207 17.21 -68.47 -17.25
N ASN A 208 16.69 -67.32 -17.70
CA ASN A 208 17.43 -66.28 -18.42
C ASN A 208 17.70 -65.02 -17.57
N ALA A 209 17.54 -65.08 -16.23
CA ALA A 209 17.77 -63.94 -15.35
C ALA A 209 19.19 -63.34 -15.49
N TYR A 210 20.18 -64.15 -15.85
CA TYR A 210 21.57 -63.70 -16.07
C TYR A 210 21.74 -62.79 -17.29
N LEU A 211 20.80 -62.78 -18.24
CA LEU A 211 20.80 -61.87 -19.40
C LEU A 211 20.05 -60.57 -19.13
N ALA A 212 19.45 -60.42 -17.94
CA ALA A 212 18.53 -59.34 -17.64
C ALA A 212 19.21 -57.96 -17.67
N GLN A 213 18.63 -57.05 -18.44
CA GLN A 213 19.04 -55.65 -18.51
C GLN A 213 18.13 -54.77 -17.67
N ILE A 214 18.70 -53.73 -17.06
CA ILE A 214 17.92 -52.75 -16.28
C ILE A 214 17.15 -51.85 -17.25
N ILE A 215 15.83 -51.87 -17.12
CA ILE A 215 14.90 -51.02 -17.86
C ILE A 215 14.59 -49.77 -17.02
N LYS A 216 14.52 -48.62 -17.69
CA LYS A 216 13.94 -47.41 -17.12
C LYS A 216 12.53 -47.23 -17.68
N LEU A 217 11.59 -46.85 -16.82
CA LEU A 217 10.26 -46.43 -17.26
C LEU A 217 10.41 -45.23 -18.19
N ASP A 218 9.73 -45.29 -19.33
CA ASP A 218 9.63 -44.22 -20.31
C ASP A 218 8.78 -43.03 -19.83
N ASN A 219 8.05 -43.20 -18.72
CA ASN A 219 7.06 -42.27 -18.17
C ASN A 219 5.93 -41.93 -19.16
N SER A 220 5.64 -42.84 -20.10
CA SER A 220 4.48 -42.77 -20.99
C SER A 220 3.28 -43.46 -20.31
N TYR A 221 2.24 -42.69 -19.98
CA TYR A 221 1.04 -43.21 -19.34
C TYR A 221 -0.06 -43.38 -20.39
N GLU A 222 -0.12 -44.57 -20.99
CA GLU A 222 -0.89 -44.85 -22.22
C GLU A 222 -2.22 -45.57 -21.94
N THR A 223 -2.23 -46.45 -20.95
CA THR A 223 -3.39 -47.30 -20.66
C THR A 223 -4.35 -46.59 -19.72
N ASP A 224 -5.60 -46.43 -20.14
CA ASP A 224 -6.68 -45.96 -19.26
C ASP A 224 -7.06 -47.07 -18.27
N LEU A 225 -6.74 -46.85 -17.00
CA LEU A 225 -6.96 -47.81 -15.93
C LEU A 225 -8.43 -47.97 -15.57
N SER A 226 -9.27 -46.99 -15.91
CA SER A 226 -10.70 -47.02 -15.61
C SER A 226 -11.51 -47.92 -16.54
N SER A 227 -11.02 -48.15 -17.76
CA SER A 227 -11.67 -49.02 -18.75
C SER A 227 -10.93 -50.33 -19.00
N ALA A 228 -9.63 -50.42 -18.67
CA ALA A 228 -8.83 -51.60 -18.98
C ALA A 228 -9.14 -52.84 -18.13
N ASP A 229 -9.89 -52.68 -17.02
CA ASP A 229 -10.30 -53.75 -16.11
C ASP A 229 -9.17 -54.73 -15.72
N LEU A 230 -7.98 -54.21 -15.44
CA LEU A 230 -6.78 -55.00 -15.15
C LEU A 230 -6.94 -55.96 -13.96
N TYR A 231 -7.89 -55.66 -13.07
CA TYR A 231 -8.12 -56.38 -11.81
C TYR A 231 -9.50 -57.05 -11.74
N ARG A 232 -10.24 -57.14 -12.86
CA ARG A 232 -11.59 -57.76 -12.91
C ARG A 232 -12.59 -57.14 -11.94
N ILE A 233 -12.45 -55.85 -11.72
CA ILE A 233 -13.36 -55.04 -10.90
C ILE A 233 -14.45 -54.36 -11.74
N GLY A 234 -14.36 -54.46 -13.07
CA GLY A 234 -15.19 -53.77 -14.05
C GLY A 234 -14.73 -52.33 -14.28
N SER A 235 -15.32 -51.67 -15.27
CA SER A 235 -15.13 -50.23 -15.43
C SER A 235 -15.82 -49.46 -14.30
N TYR A 236 -15.20 -48.35 -13.87
CA TYR A 236 -15.72 -47.52 -12.79
C TYR A 236 -15.88 -46.06 -13.23
N SER A 237 -16.69 -45.32 -12.45
CA SER A 237 -16.95 -43.92 -12.74
C SER A 237 -15.72 -43.06 -12.45
N GLN A 238 -15.40 -42.19 -13.41
CA GLN A 238 -14.34 -41.19 -13.34
C GLN A 238 -14.77 -39.92 -12.59
N ASN A 239 -15.89 -39.95 -11.87
CA ASN A 239 -16.46 -38.82 -11.15
C ASN A 239 -16.53 -39.13 -9.66
N THR A 240 -16.03 -38.23 -8.83
CA THR A 240 -16.11 -38.34 -7.36
C THR A 240 -16.38 -37.00 -6.72
N PHE A 241 -16.96 -37.02 -5.52
CA PHE A 241 -16.95 -35.85 -4.66
C PHE A 241 -15.64 -35.79 -3.88
N THR A 242 -15.27 -34.59 -3.47
CA THR A 242 -14.11 -34.35 -2.60
C THR A 242 -14.42 -33.24 -1.60
N ILE A 243 -13.80 -33.31 -0.42
CA ILE A 243 -13.83 -32.23 0.58
C ILE A 243 -12.47 -31.53 0.56
N PRO A 244 -12.38 -30.32 -0.03
CA PRO A 244 -11.19 -29.48 0.06
C PRO A 244 -11.12 -28.78 1.42
N LEU A 245 -10.00 -28.94 2.10
CA LEU A 245 -9.57 -28.14 3.23
C LEU A 245 -8.38 -27.28 2.77
N ASP A 246 -8.57 -25.97 2.69
CA ASP A 246 -7.57 -25.02 2.25
C ASP A 246 -7.00 -24.25 3.44
N LEU A 247 -5.68 -24.13 3.52
CA LEU A 247 -5.00 -23.38 4.57
C LEU A 247 -3.87 -22.57 3.96
N GLY A 248 -3.69 -21.33 4.42
CA GLY A 248 -2.67 -20.49 3.82
C GLY A 248 -2.59 -19.08 4.38
N PHE A 249 -1.82 -18.27 3.68
CA PHE A 249 -1.50 -16.89 4.03
C PHE A 249 -1.67 -15.98 2.82
N ASP A 250 -2.35 -14.86 3.02
CA ASP A 250 -2.45 -13.75 2.08
C ASP A 250 -1.46 -12.65 2.45
N PHE A 251 -0.63 -12.27 1.48
CA PHE A 251 0.28 -11.13 1.52
C PHE A 251 -0.27 -10.02 0.63
N TYR A 252 -0.79 -8.95 1.24
CA TYR A 252 -1.29 -7.80 0.50
C TYR A 252 -0.11 -6.93 0.03
N LEU A 253 0.12 -6.91 -1.29
CA LEU A 253 1.12 -6.06 -1.93
C LEU A 253 0.56 -4.64 -2.12
N SER A 254 -0.73 -4.53 -2.41
CA SER A 254 -1.51 -3.29 -2.45
C SER A 254 -2.95 -3.55 -1.98
N ASP A 255 -3.81 -2.54 -2.02
CA ASP A 255 -5.24 -2.70 -1.69
C ASP A 255 -5.98 -3.60 -2.69
N ARG A 256 -5.45 -3.75 -3.92
CA ARG A 256 -6.09 -4.48 -5.03
C ARG A 256 -5.36 -5.76 -5.44
N VAL A 257 -4.07 -5.88 -5.10
CA VAL A 257 -3.25 -7.03 -5.47
C VAL A 257 -2.74 -7.70 -4.21
N ASN A 258 -3.06 -8.98 -4.06
CA ASN A 258 -2.48 -9.80 -3.01
C ASN A 258 -1.89 -11.10 -3.57
N PHE A 259 -0.81 -11.52 -2.94
CA PHE A 259 -0.11 -12.76 -3.21
C PHE A 259 -0.48 -13.77 -2.13
N ARG A 260 -0.97 -14.93 -2.55
CA ARG A 260 -1.45 -15.99 -1.65
C ARG A 260 -0.52 -17.20 -1.76
N VAL A 261 -0.16 -17.73 -0.61
CA VAL A 261 0.51 -19.03 -0.48
C VAL A 261 -0.45 -19.94 0.26
N GLY A 262 -0.81 -21.08 -0.34
CA GLY A 262 -1.78 -21.99 0.24
C GLY A 262 -1.45 -23.45 0.00
N ALA A 263 -2.03 -24.30 0.84
CA ALA A 263 -2.06 -25.74 0.68
C ALA A 263 -3.51 -26.21 0.81
N THR A 264 -4.04 -26.80 -0.25
CA THR A 264 -5.35 -27.46 -0.23
C THR A 264 -5.14 -28.95 -0.04
N VAL A 265 -5.69 -29.54 1.02
CA VAL A 265 -5.78 -31.00 1.21
C VAL A 265 -7.18 -31.43 0.79
N ASN A 266 -7.28 -32.37 -0.13
CA ASN A 266 -8.53 -32.89 -0.68
C ASN A 266 -8.71 -34.33 -0.21
N TYR A 267 -9.79 -34.59 0.52
CA TYR A 267 -10.25 -35.94 0.81
C TYR A 267 -11.20 -36.39 -0.30
N ALA A 268 -10.85 -37.43 -1.05
CA ALA A 268 -11.72 -37.97 -2.10
C ALA A 268 -12.67 -39.02 -1.55
N PHE A 269 -13.87 -39.09 -2.12
CA PHE A 269 -14.83 -40.16 -1.81
C PHE A 269 -14.61 -41.44 -2.65
N SER A 270 -13.53 -41.47 -3.44
CA SER A 270 -13.12 -42.60 -4.26
C SER A 270 -11.77 -43.15 -3.78
N ASP A 271 -11.67 -44.46 -3.79
CA ASP A 271 -10.48 -45.27 -3.48
C ASP A 271 -9.81 -45.80 -4.77
N LEU A 272 -10.11 -45.16 -5.90
CA LEU A 272 -9.73 -45.61 -7.24
C LEU A 272 -9.02 -44.50 -8.01
N LEU A 273 -8.52 -43.45 -7.34
CA LEU A 273 -7.77 -42.39 -8.02
C LEU A 273 -6.44 -42.93 -8.58
N ASP A 274 -5.89 -43.98 -8.01
CA ASP A 274 -4.69 -44.69 -8.47
C ASP A 274 -4.99 -46.10 -9.07
N ASN A 275 -6.28 -46.42 -9.26
CA ASN A 275 -6.79 -47.74 -9.66
C ASN A 275 -6.48 -48.89 -8.67
N TYR A 276 -6.12 -48.57 -7.43
CA TYR A 276 -5.84 -49.56 -6.40
C TYR A 276 -6.72 -49.30 -5.17
N SER A 277 -7.61 -50.25 -4.88
CA SER A 277 -8.50 -50.16 -3.73
C SER A 277 -8.34 -51.36 -2.82
N SER A 278 -8.85 -51.25 -1.60
CA SER A 278 -9.01 -52.40 -0.69
C SER A 278 -9.77 -53.58 -1.35
N LYS A 279 -10.75 -53.31 -2.22
CA LYS A 279 -11.48 -54.32 -3.00
C LYS A 279 -10.58 -54.98 -4.05
N THR A 280 -9.80 -54.20 -4.77
CA THR A 280 -8.78 -54.69 -5.72
C THR A 280 -7.81 -55.61 -5.02
N ALA A 281 -7.29 -55.19 -3.86
CA ALA A 281 -6.36 -55.97 -3.07
C ALA A 281 -6.94 -57.32 -2.64
N SER A 282 -8.18 -57.32 -2.14
CA SER A 282 -8.85 -58.56 -1.70
C SER A 282 -9.17 -59.52 -2.85
N THR A 283 -9.59 -59.01 -4.02
CA THR A 283 -9.97 -59.82 -5.19
C THR A 283 -8.74 -60.52 -5.79
N MET A 284 -7.62 -59.81 -5.83
CA MET A 284 -6.39 -60.27 -6.50
C MET A 284 -5.37 -60.91 -5.54
N GLY A 285 -5.65 -60.92 -4.22
CA GLY A 285 -4.71 -61.40 -3.22
C GLY A 285 -3.48 -60.51 -3.04
N TYR A 286 -3.61 -59.21 -3.34
CA TYR A 286 -2.54 -58.23 -3.19
C TYR A 286 -2.48 -57.66 -1.77
N PRO A 287 -1.37 -56.99 -1.38
CA PRO A 287 -1.24 -56.38 -0.06
C PRO A 287 -2.30 -55.32 0.18
N ASN A 288 -3.11 -55.50 1.21
CA ASN A 288 -4.06 -54.49 1.66
C ASN A 288 -3.37 -53.59 2.70
N LYS A 289 -3.27 -52.29 2.40
CA LYS A 289 -2.62 -51.32 3.29
C LYS A 289 -3.63 -50.72 4.26
N ASN A 290 -4.78 -50.25 3.76
CA ASN A 290 -5.89 -49.73 4.56
C ASN A 290 -7.19 -49.67 3.72
N SER A 291 -8.29 -49.20 4.32
CA SER A 291 -9.61 -49.03 3.67
C SER A 291 -10.02 -47.55 3.59
N TYR A 292 -9.07 -46.63 3.75
CA TYR A 292 -9.34 -45.20 3.66
C TYR A 292 -9.28 -44.77 2.21
N ASN A 293 -10.18 -43.88 1.81
CA ASN A 293 -10.15 -43.32 0.47
C ASN A 293 -8.91 -42.44 0.24
N ASP A 294 -8.64 -42.20 -1.04
CA ASP A 294 -7.49 -41.42 -1.48
C ASP A 294 -7.52 -39.96 -1.02
N ILE A 295 -6.34 -39.46 -0.63
CA ILE A 295 -6.12 -38.06 -0.26
C ILE A 295 -5.06 -37.48 -1.19
N PHE A 296 -5.24 -36.24 -1.62
CA PHE A 296 -4.21 -35.50 -2.36
C PHE A 296 -4.13 -34.07 -1.88
N ALA A 297 -2.95 -33.47 -1.93
CA ALA A 297 -2.78 -32.04 -1.71
C ALA A 297 -2.31 -31.30 -2.94
N PHE A 298 -2.62 -30.00 -2.91
CA PHE A 298 -2.17 -29.02 -3.85
C PHE A 298 -1.53 -27.87 -3.07
N THR A 299 -0.21 -27.74 -3.15
CA THR A 299 0.53 -26.60 -2.59
C THR A 299 0.73 -25.58 -3.69
N TYR A 300 0.26 -24.35 -3.50
CA TYR A 300 0.16 -23.37 -4.58
C TYR A 300 0.51 -21.95 -4.16
N PHE A 301 0.89 -21.19 -5.18
CA PHE A 301 1.04 -19.75 -5.13
C PHE A 301 -0.03 -19.15 -6.04
N SER A 302 -0.79 -18.17 -5.57
CA SER A 302 -1.77 -17.47 -6.40
C SER A 302 -1.63 -15.95 -6.32
N MET A 303 -1.88 -15.29 -7.43
CA MET A 303 -2.09 -13.86 -7.48
C MET A 303 -3.59 -13.59 -7.50
N ASN A 304 -4.04 -12.77 -6.58
CA ASN A 304 -5.43 -12.38 -6.46
C ASN A 304 -5.54 -10.90 -6.85
N LEU A 305 -6.40 -10.64 -7.82
CA LEU A 305 -6.60 -9.36 -8.48
C LEU A 305 -8.02 -8.88 -8.23
N ASP A 306 -8.14 -7.79 -7.48
CA ASP A 306 -9.37 -7.07 -7.29
C ASP A 306 -9.46 -5.95 -8.33
N LEU A 307 -10.15 -6.24 -9.45
CA LEU A 307 -10.25 -5.34 -10.59
C LEU A 307 -11.37 -4.31 -10.46
N PHE A 308 -12.41 -4.62 -9.67
CA PHE A 308 -13.68 -3.93 -9.79
C PHE A 308 -14.22 -3.36 -8.47
N SER A 309 -13.69 -3.77 -7.31
CA SER A 309 -14.19 -3.28 -6.02
C SER A 309 -13.82 -1.82 -5.80
N ASP A 310 -14.67 -1.12 -5.07
CA ASP A 310 -14.42 0.26 -4.67
C ASP A 310 -13.26 0.32 -3.67
N PRO A 311 -12.40 1.37 -3.73
CA PRO A 311 -11.34 1.52 -2.76
C PRO A 311 -11.94 1.69 -1.35
N LYS A 312 -11.33 1.07 -0.34
CA LYS A 312 -11.80 1.18 1.06
C LYS A 312 -11.75 2.61 1.57
N THR A 313 -10.81 3.38 1.06
CA THR A 313 -10.60 4.77 1.38
C THR A 313 -10.45 5.56 0.09
N MET A 314 -11.11 6.70 0.02
CA MET A 314 -10.92 7.66 -1.07
C MET A 314 -10.23 8.91 -0.53
N LEU A 315 -9.33 9.46 -1.32
CA LEU A 315 -8.79 10.79 -1.08
C LEU A 315 -9.86 11.77 -1.52
N VAL A 316 -10.46 12.46 -0.56
CA VAL A 316 -11.37 13.57 -0.81
C VAL A 316 -10.59 14.84 -0.56
N GLU A 317 -10.46 15.65 -1.61
CA GLU A 317 -9.98 17.02 -1.49
C GLU A 317 -11.00 17.78 -0.62
N ARG A 318 -10.53 18.38 0.47
CA ARG A 318 -11.32 19.31 1.28
C ARG A 318 -11.63 20.55 0.43
N VAL A 319 -12.65 20.47 -0.43
CA VAL A 319 -13.14 21.63 -1.18
C VAL A 319 -13.83 22.57 -0.19
N PHE A 320 -13.07 23.45 0.48
CA PHE A 320 -13.47 24.69 1.19
C PHE A 320 -14.70 24.68 2.14
N ALA A 321 -15.40 23.56 2.31
CA ALA A 321 -16.74 23.50 2.88
C ALA A 321 -16.76 23.33 4.41
N GLU A 322 -15.61 23.20 5.06
CA GLU A 322 -15.48 23.13 6.52
C GLU A 322 -14.85 24.39 7.15
N LEU A 323 -14.72 25.48 6.40
CA LEU A 323 -14.30 26.80 6.93
C LEU A 323 -15.48 27.68 7.38
N SER A 324 -16.65 27.08 7.62
CA SER A 324 -17.90 27.76 7.99
C SER A 324 -17.89 28.44 9.37
N GLY A 325 -16.77 28.41 10.11
CA GLY A 325 -16.67 28.99 11.46
C GLY A 325 -15.74 30.19 11.62
N THR A 326 -14.85 30.48 10.67
CA THR A 326 -13.77 31.47 10.87
C THR A 326 -13.52 32.43 9.72
N PHE A 327 -14.14 32.24 8.55
CA PHE A 327 -13.95 33.13 7.40
C PHE A 327 -15.26 33.87 7.12
N ASP A 328 -15.39 35.08 7.67
CA ASP A 328 -16.53 35.95 7.39
C ASP A 328 -16.37 36.58 6.01
N TYR A 329 -16.97 35.93 5.01
CA TYR A 329 -17.05 36.43 3.63
C TYR A 329 -17.63 37.84 3.55
N GLY A 330 -18.42 38.29 4.55
CA GLY A 330 -18.97 39.63 4.60
C GLY A 330 -17.91 40.72 4.76
N VAL A 331 -16.86 40.47 5.55
CA VAL A 331 -15.79 41.45 5.81
C VAL A 331 -14.83 41.56 4.62
N PHE A 332 -14.61 40.47 3.89
CA PHE A 332 -13.63 40.45 2.82
C PHE A 332 -14.11 41.14 1.53
N PHE A 333 -15.43 41.20 1.34
CA PHE A 333 -16.08 41.84 0.19
C PHE A 333 -16.93 43.05 0.61
N ALA A 334 -16.66 43.62 1.78
CA ALA A 334 -17.28 44.87 2.22
C ALA A 334 -16.70 46.06 1.44
N ASP A 335 -17.58 47.02 1.20
CA ASP A 335 -17.31 48.36 0.68
C ASP A 335 -18.15 49.27 1.58
N GLN A 336 -17.50 49.92 2.55
CA GLN A 336 -18.16 50.63 3.64
C GLN A 336 -18.68 52.01 3.21
N ASP A 337 -17.99 52.70 2.30
CA ASP A 337 -18.33 54.05 1.85
C ASP A 337 -19.08 54.09 0.50
N GLY A 338 -19.11 52.96 -0.22
CA GLY A 338 -19.92 52.73 -1.40
C GLY A 338 -19.33 53.32 -2.67
N ASP A 339 -18.01 53.51 -2.72
CA ASP A 339 -17.29 54.07 -3.87
C ASP A 339 -16.97 53.03 -4.97
N ASN A 340 -17.34 51.75 -4.74
CA ASN A 340 -17.10 50.56 -5.57
C ASN A 340 -15.67 50.00 -5.51
N VAL A 341 -14.88 50.41 -4.52
CA VAL A 341 -13.61 49.80 -4.16
C VAL A 341 -13.80 49.06 -2.84
N LEU A 342 -13.37 47.79 -2.78
CA LEU A 342 -13.52 47.01 -1.54
C LEU A 342 -12.61 47.59 -0.46
N ASP A 343 -13.05 47.60 0.80
CA ASP A 343 -12.30 48.15 1.96
C ASP A 343 -10.85 47.65 2.04
N ARG A 344 -10.61 46.42 1.57
CA ARG A 344 -9.27 45.81 1.55
C ARG A 344 -8.31 46.43 0.53
N PHE A 345 -8.85 46.99 -0.54
CA PHE A 345 -8.12 47.60 -1.64
C PHE A 345 -8.29 49.13 -1.69
N ASP A 346 -9.13 49.68 -0.82
CA ASP A 346 -9.37 51.12 -0.69
C ASP A 346 -8.27 51.79 0.14
N ALA A 347 -7.63 52.79 -0.46
CA ALA A 347 -6.59 53.61 0.15
C ALA A 347 -7.16 54.88 0.80
N CYS A 348 -8.39 55.27 0.46
CA CYS A 348 -9.07 56.47 0.93
C CYS A 348 -10.41 56.12 1.59
N PRO A 349 -10.36 55.49 2.79
CA PRO A 349 -11.58 55.12 3.51
C PRO A 349 -12.39 56.37 3.86
N ASP A 350 -13.70 56.32 3.62
CA ASP A 350 -14.69 57.39 3.84
C ASP A 350 -14.87 58.37 2.66
N THR A 351 -14.76 57.88 1.42
CA THR A 351 -15.11 58.68 0.24
C THR A 351 -16.61 59.00 0.21
N PRO A 352 -17.01 60.28 0.04
CA PRO A 352 -18.42 60.64 -0.01
C PRO A 352 -19.16 60.00 -1.19
N PRO A 353 -20.42 59.56 -1.00
CA PRO A 353 -21.20 58.94 -2.07
C PRO A 353 -21.36 59.85 -3.29
N GLY A 354 -20.95 59.37 -4.46
CA GLY A 354 -21.09 60.06 -5.74
C GLY A 354 -19.86 60.87 -6.18
N VAL A 355 -18.77 60.87 -5.41
CA VAL A 355 -17.45 61.35 -5.87
C VAL A 355 -16.84 60.29 -6.79
N ALA A 356 -16.20 60.73 -7.88
CA ALA A 356 -15.49 59.81 -8.77
C ALA A 356 -14.13 59.46 -8.16
N VAL A 357 -13.86 58.17 -8.01
CA VAL A 357 -12.60 57.64 -7.46
C VAL A 357 -11.76 56.95 -8.53
N ASP A 358 -10.47 56.83 -8.26
CA ASP A 358 -9.55 56.03 -9.06
C ASP A 358 -9.61 54.53 -8.69
N SER A 359 -8.68 53.74 -9.22
CA SER A 359 -8.61 52.29 -8.95
C SER A 359 -8.25 51.93 -7.49
N LEU A 360 -7.88 52.91 -6.67
CA LEU A 360 -7.49 52.76 -5.28
C LEU A 360 -8.53 53.36 -4.32
N GLY A 361 -9.68 53.84 -4.81
CA GLY A 361 -10.72 54.46 -3.98
C GLY A 361 -10.47 55.93 -3.67
N CYS A 362 -9.42 56.54 -4.25
CA CYS A 362 -9.07 57.92 -3.95
C CYS A 362 -9.66 58.91 -4.98
N PRO A 363 -10.24 60.05 -4.54
CA PRO A 363 -10.63 61.13 -5.43
C PRO A 363 -9.42 61.78 -6.13
N PRO A 364 -9.62 62.44 -7.28
CA PRO A 364 -8.54 63.15 -7.97
C PRO A 364 -8.08 64.39 -7.20
N ASP A 365 -6.77 64.63 -7.26
CA ASP A 365 -6.05 65.83 -6.81
C ASP A 365 -5.11 66.24 -7.96
N TYR A 366 -5.48 67.27 -8.73
CA TYR A 366 -4.75 67.64 -9.94
C TYR A 366 -3.47 68.44 -9.68
N ASP A 367 -3.41 69.26 -8.63
CA ASP A 367 -2.25 70.09 -8.31
C ASP A 367 -1.33 69.47 -7.25
N ASN A 368 -1.73 68.33 -6.68
CA ASN A 368 -1.00 67.49 -5.73
C ASN A 368 -0.62 68.25 -4.45
N ASP A 369 -1.52 69.13 -3.98
CA ASP A 369 -1.34 69.88 -2.75
C ASP A 369 -1.80 69.11 -1.48
N GLY A 370 -2.44 67.95 -1.68
CA GLY A 370 -2.93 67.07 -0.63
C GLY A 370 -4.41 67.28 -0.25
N VAL A 371 -5.12 68.19 -0.95
CA VAL A 371 -6.56 68.40 -0.83
C VAL A 371 -7.23 68.02 -2.15
N PHE A 372 -8.13 67.04 -2.11
CA PHE A 372 -8.83 66.59 -3.32
C PHE A 372 -9.66 67.71 -3.97
N ASP A 373 -9.77 67.69 -5.30
CA ASP A 373 -10.37 68.78 -6.11
C ASP A 373 -11.80 69.16 -5.68
N TYR A 374 -12.55 68.21 -5.09
CA TYR A 374 -13.93 68.46 -4.65
C TYR A 374 -14.03 69.21 -3.31
N MET A 375 -12.92 69.29 -2.57
CA MET A 375 -12.76 70.04 -1.32
C MET A 375 -11.86 71.27 -1.48
N ASP A 376 -11.22 71.42 -2.63
CA ASP A 376 -10.26 72.47 -2.93
C ASP A 376 -10.94 73.75 -3.48
N ASP A 377 -10.75 74.87 -2.76
CA ASP A 377 -11.23 76.20 -3.15
C ASP A 377 -10.28 76.89 -4.16
N GLU A 378 -9.02 76.43 -4.30
CA GLU A 378 -7.97 76.97 -5.17
C GLU A 378 -7.40 75.91 -6.13
N SER A 379 -8.10 75.68 -7.24
CA SER A 379 -7.83 74.62 -8.23
C SER A 379 -6.43 74.55 -8.91
N SER A 380 -5.47 75.39 -8.52
CA SER A 380 -4.10 75.37 -9.08
C SER A 380 -3.11 76.08 -8.16
N THR A 381 -2.80 75.46 -7.03
CA THR A 381 -1.72 75.93 -6.16
C THR A 381 -0.34 75.63 -6.76
N PRO A 382 0.68 76.47 -6.48
CA PRO A 382 2.05 76.18 -6.91
C PRO A 382 2.60 74.91 -6.27
N GLU A 383 3.33 74.10 -7.05
CA GLU A 383 3.96 72.86 -6.55
C GLU A 383 4.79 73.11 -5.28
N GLY A 384 4.44 72.43 -4.19
CA GLY A 384 5.08 72.58 -2.87
C GLY A 384 4.59 73.75 -2.01
N ALA A 385 3.50 74.41 -2.40
CA ALA A 385 2.81 75.38 -1.55
C ALA A 385 2.25 74.70 -0.29
N ILE A 386 2.28 75.40 0.84
CA ILE A 386 1.62 74.95 2.06
C ILE A 386 0.20 75.50 2.03
N VAL A 387 -0.78 74.61 1.96
CA VAL A 387 -2.20 74.94 1.86
C VAL A 387 -2.92 74.72 3.19
N ASN A 388 -4.13 75.26 3.31
CA ASN A 388 -5.00 75.00 4.45
C ASN A 388 -5.97 73.84 4.17
N GLU A 389 -6.88 73.55 5.12
CA GLU A 389 -7.89 72.48 4.99
C GLU A 389 -8.85 72.61 3.78
N ARG A 390 -8.78 73.70 3.03
CA ARG A 390 -9.60 73.99 1.83
C ARG A 390 -8.74 74.20 0.57
N GLY A 391 -7.48 73.76 0.57
CA GLY A 391 -6.57 73.87 -0.59
C GLY A 391 -6.06 75.28 -0.89
N VAL A 392 -6.43 76.30 -0.09
CA VAL A 392 -5.94 77.67 -0.35
C VAL A 392 -4.52 77.88 0.18
N GLN A 393 -3.64 78.46 -0.65
CA GLN A 393 -2.25 78.76 -0.29
C GLN A 393 -2.16 79.70 0.93
N LEU A 394 -1.37 79.30 1.93
CA LEU A 394 -1.07 80.15 3.09
C LEU A 394 -0.07 81.26 2.73
N SER A 395 -0.34 82.48 3.16
CA SER A 395 0.60 83.60 2.98
C SER A 395 1.83 83.45 3.89
N ALA A 396 2.95 84.03 3.46
CA ALA A 396 4.20 84.00 4.23
C ALA A 396 4.06 84.57 5.66
N ASP A 397 3.18 85.57 5.84
CA ASP A 397 2.90 86.15 7.15
C ASP A 397 2.15 85.17 8.07
N VAL A 398 1.20 84.41 7.53
CA VAL A 398 0.45 83.39 8.28
C VAL A 398 1.34 82.21 8.64
N LEU A 399 2.19 81.75 7.71
CA LEU A 399 3.19 80.72 7.97
C LEU A 399 4.15 81.16 9.09
N SER A 400 4.63 82.40 9.03
CA SER A 400 5.49 82.98 10.07
C SER A 400 4.79 83.03 11.43
N ASP A 401 3.50 83.36 11.50
CA ASP A 401 2.70 83.33 12.74
C ASP A 401 2.55 81.90 13.29
N MET A 402 2.35 80.90 12.41
CA MET A 402 2.26 79.49 12.81
C MET A 402 3.56 78.98 13.44
N PHE A 403 4.73 79.41 12.94
CA PHE A 403 6.03 79.03 13.50
C PHE A 403 6.48 79.91 14.68
N SER A 404 5.95 81.14 14.80
CA SER A 404 6.33 82.08 15.87
C SER A 404 5.45 82.00 17.12
N LYS A 405 4.33 81.26 17.08
CA LYS A 405 3.62 80.86 18.29
C LYS A 405 4.52 79.96 19.14
N ASN A 406 5.13 80.57 20.16
CA ASN A 406 5.71 79.86 21.30
C ASN A 406 4.77 78.72 21.68
N SER A 407 5.19 77.49 21.42
CA SER A 407 4.43 76.29 21.73
C SER A 407 4.24 76.20 23.24
N MET A 408 3.11 76.74 23.72
CA MET A 408 2.68 76.51 25.09
C MET A 408 2.48 75.00 25.25
N ALA A 409 3.04 74.43 26.31
CA ALA A 409 2.88 73.01 26.60
C ALA A 409 1.40 72.69 26.73
N VAL A 410 0.87 71.94 25.76
CA VAL A 410 -0.49 71.40 25.79
C VAL A 410 -0.48 69.99 26.39
N PRO A 411 -1.52 69.61 27.16
CA PRO A 411 -1.71 68.23 27.60
C PRO A 411 -1.68 67.28 26.40
N ARG A 412 -1.15 66.06 26.58
CA ARG A 412 -0.99 65.08 25.51
C ARG A 412 -2.32 64.71 24.83
N SER A 413 -3.44 64.86 25.53
CA SER A 413 -4.81 64.65 25.02
C SER A 413 -5.28 65.72 24.03
N GLU A 414 -4.63 66.89 23.99
CA GLU A 414 -4.99 68.03 23.15
C GLU A 414 -4.07 68.18 21.94
N VAL A 415 -3.03 67.34 21.82
CA VAL A 415 -2.15 67.30 20.65
C VAL A 415 -2.90 66.61 19.52
N LYS A 416 -3.41 67.38 18.56
CA LYS A 416 -3.85 66.83 17.26
C LYS A 416 -2.61 66.37 16.49
N VAL A 417 -2.39 65.07 16.42
CA VAL A 417 -1.42 64.47 15.52
C VAL A 417 -2.04 64.49 14.13
N ILE A 418 -1.45 65.23 13.19
CA ILE A 418 -1.79 65.13 11.77
C ILE A 418 -0.95 63.96 11.23
N PRO A 419 -1.53 62.80 10.89
CA PRO A 419 -0.78 61.73 10.27
C PRO A 419 -0.43 62.16 8.84
N LEU A 420 0.82 62.54 8.61
CA LEU A 420 1.36 62.58 7.26
C LEU A 420 1.47 61.12 6.77
N ALA A 421 1.03 60.87 5.54
CA ALA A 421 0.81 59.56 4.93
C ALA A 421 1.88 58.47 5.19
N ASN A 422 1.43 57.22 5.12
CA ASN A 422 2.16 55.99 5.45
C ASN A 422 3.34 55.68 4.50
N VAL A 423 4.45 56.42 4.59
CA VAL A 423 5.74 55.97 4.03
C VAL A 423 6.84 56.15 5.07
N TRP A 424 6.72 55.45 6.20
CA TRP A 424 7.83 55.28 7.15
C TRP A 424 7.83 53.85 7.70
N THR A 425 8.52 52.93 7.02
CA THR A 425 9.03 51.73 7.67
C THR A 425 10.12 52.17 8.65
N ARG A 426 9.72 52.42 9.90
CA ARG A 426 10.66 52.58 11.00
C ARG A 426 11.28 51.20 11.29
N ASN A 427 12.50 50.98 10.81
CA ASN A 427 13.36 49.98 11.41
C ASN A 427 13.78 50.51 12.78
N ALA A 428 13.02 50.15 13.82
CA ALA A 428 13.49 50.27 15.18
C ALA A 428 14.56 49.21 15.37
N THR A 429 15.83 49.60 15.40
CA THR A 429 16.86 48.77 16.02
C THR A 429 16.50 48.67 17.50
N PHE A 430 15.96 47.51 17.86
CA PHE A 430 15.72 47.15 19.24
C PHE A 430 17.07 47.22 19.99
N THR A 431 17.18 48.12 20.96
CA THR A 431 18.25 48.08 21.97
C THR A 431 17.68 47.32 23.15
N PRO A 432 18.10 46.06 23.39
CA PRO A 432 17.62 45.29 24.51
C PRO A 432 17.85 46.06 25.81
N GLY A 433 16.79 46.20 26.61
CA GLY A 433 16.93 46.70 27.98
C GLY A 433 17.82 45.76 28.77
N ALA A 434 18.59 46.28 29.73
CA ALA A 434 19.43 45.43 30.58
C ALA A 434 18.58 44.36 31.29
N ILE A 435 18.83 43.09 30.99
CA ILE A 435 18.16 41.95 31.65
C ILE A 435 18.39 42.08 33.16
N PRO A 436 17.31 42.06 33.99
CA PRO A 436 17.46 42.03 35.44
C PRO A 436 18.36 40.89 35.89
N ASP A 437 19.26 41.12 36.85
CA ASP A 437 20.29 40.14 37.27
C ASP A 437 19.73 38.74 37.60
N LYS A 438 18.48 38.67 38.07
CA LYS A 438 17.75 37.42 38.37
C LYS A 438 17.41 36.58 37.13
N PHE A 439 17.21 37.18 35.97
CA PHE A 439 16.82 36.51 34.72
C PHE A 439 17.99 36.28 33.76
N ARG A 440 19.18 36.76 34.10
CA ARG A 440 20.39 36.55 33.28
C ARG A 440 20.79 35.08 33.11
N ILE A 441 20.28 34.19 33.96
CA ILE A 441 20.48 32.73 33.81
C ILE A 441 19.60 32.12 32.72
N VAL A 442 18.54 32.81 32.28
CA VAL A 442 17.60 32.36 31.25
C VAL A 442 18.15 32.63 29.85
N ASP A 443 18.87 33.74 29.68
CA ASP A 443 19.63 34.10 28.49
C ASP A 443 20.82 33.14 28.33
N ALA A 444 20.65 32.15 27.47
CA ALA A 444 21.59 31.04 27.29
C ALA A 444 22.68 31.35 26.26
N ASP A 445 22.40 32.24 25.31
CA ASP A 445 23.34 32.67 24.28
C ASP A 445 24.03 34.02 24.58
N ALA A 446 23.65 34.66 25.69
CA ALA A 446 24.21 35.89 26.23
C ALA A 446 24.10 37.09 25.26
N ASP A 447 23.05 37.09 24.44
CA ASP A 447 22.80 38.16 23.46
C ASP A 447 22.08 39.39 24.07
N GLY A 448 21.67 39.29 25.35
CA GLY A 448 21.00 40.36 26.07
C GLY A 448 19.50 40.44 25.77
N TYR A 449 18.92 39.44 25.10
CA TYR A 449 17.51 39.30 24.77
C TYR A 449 17.02 37.91 25.22
N ILE A 450 15.80 37.83 25.76
CA ILE A 450 15.21 36.53 26.11
C ILE A 450 14.36 36.07 24.93
N SER A 451 14.83 35.10 24.16
CA SER A 451 14.05 34.54 23.05
C SER A 451 12.84 33.73 23.55
N PHE A 452 11.85 33.55 22.67
CA PHE A 452 10.67 32.74 22.97
C PHE A 452 11.03 31.29 23.35
N GLN A 453 12.11 30.75 22.78
CA GLN A 453 12.60 29.41 23.10
C GLN A 453 13.21 29.34 24.50
N GLU A 454 13.92 30.38 24.93
CA GLU A 454 14.51 30.47 26.27
C GLU A 454 13.45 30.67 27.35
N LEU A 455 12.43 31.49 27.07
CA LEU A 455 11.26 31.63 27.94
C LEU A 455 10.57 30.27 28.14
N LEU A 456 10.26 29.56 27.05
CA LEU A 456 9.65 28.23 27.11
C LEU A 456 10.49 27.23 27.90
N LYS A 457 11.81 27.26 27.68
CA LYS A 457 12.75 26.40 28.41
C LYS A 457 12.74 26.72 29.92
N ALA A 458 12.76 27.99 30.30
CA ALA A 458 12.70 28.41 31.70
C ALA A 458 11.38 28.00 32.39
N ILE A 459 10.25 28.10 31.67
CA ILE A 459 8.94 27.64 32.16
C ILE A 459 8.92 26.11 32.32
N ASN A 460 9.44 25.36 31.34
CA ASN A 460 9.51 23.91 31.45
C ASN A 460 10.44 23.47 32.59
N ASP A 461 11.60 24.11 32.75
CA ASP A 461 12.54 23.82 33.84
C ASP A 461 11.95 24.17 35.23
N PHE A 462 11.00 25.11 35.31
CA PHE A 462 10.23 25.40 36.52
C PHE A 462 9.30 24.24 36.88
N PHE A 463 8.52 23.74 35.90
CA PHE A 463 7.62 22.60 36.11
C PHE A 463 8.36 21.29 36.37
N ASP A 464 9.59 21.17 35.87
CA ASP A 464 10.46 20.00 36.08
C ASP A 464 11.29 20.07 37.38
N GLU A 465 11.08 21.07 38.24
CA GLU A 465 11.87 21.33 39.48
C GLU A 465 13.39 21.47 39.24
N LYS A 466 13.80 21.84 38.03
CA LYS A 466 15.21 22.02 37.66
C LYS A 466 15.72 23.43 37.94
N ASN A 467 14.83 24.41 38.08
CA ASN A 467 15.17 25.77 38.46
C ASN A 467 14.71 26.10 39.89
N THR A 468 15.22 27.21 40.42
CA THR A 468 14.88 27.72 41.76
C THR A 468 13.94 28.93 41.70
N PHE A 469 13.30 29.21 40.57
CA PHE A 469 12.39 30.34 40.45
C PHE A 469 11.12 30.10 41.27
N THR A 470 10.59 31.17 41.84
CA THR A 470 9.27 31.19 42.46
C THR A 470 8.19 31.41 41.39
N PRO A 471 6.93 31.04 41.66
CA PRO A 471 5.82 31.31 40.73
C PRO A 471 5.72 32.79 40.32
N ASP A 472 5.96 33.71 41.26
CA ASP A 472 5.92 35.16 41.01
C ASP A 472 7.06 35.60 40.06
N GLU A 473 8.25 35.02 40.18
CA GLU A 473 9.38 35.30 39.28
C GLU A 473 9.13 34.79 37.85
N ILE A 474 8.34 33.74 37.66
CA ILE A 474 7.92 33.28 36.33
C ILE A 474 6.94 34.26 35.68
N TYR A 475 6.02 34.84 36.46
CA TYR A 475 5.14 35.90 35.95
C TYR A 475 5.93 37.15 35.58
N GLU A 476 6.89 37.57 36.41
CA GLU A 476 7.77 38.69 36.11
C GLU A 476 8.68 38.44 34.90
N LEU A 477 9.15 37.20 34.70
CA LEU A 477 9.92 36.80 33.51
C LEU A 477 9.07 36.92 32.25
N ASN A 478 7.81 36.48 32.32
CA ASN A 478 6.87 36.57 31.20
C ASN A 478 6.51 38.03 30.89
N GLU A 479 6.28 38.84 31.93
CA GLU A 479 6.04 40.28 31.76
C GLU A 479 7.28 40.99 31.18
N TYR A 480 8.48 40.65 31.64
CA TYR A 480 9.72 41.16 31.08
C TYR A 480 9.86 40.78 29.60
N PHE A 481 9.59 39.52 29.22
CA PHE A 481 9.63 39.03 27.84
C PHE A 481 8.73 39.82 26.87
N PHE A 482 7.56 40.28 27.34
CA PHE A 482 6.67 41.12 26.54
C PHE A 482 7.02 42.62 26.60
N SER A 483 7.90 43.03 27.53
CA SER A 483 8.31 44.42 27.74
C SER A 483 9.64 44.80 27.11
N GLN A 484 10.55 43.82 26.96
CA GLN A 484 11.67 43.90 26.02
C GLN A 484 11.05 44.04 24.63
#